data_AF-C3VS34-F1
#
_entry.id   AF-C3VS34-F1
#
_cell.length_a   1.000
_cell.length_b   1.000
_cell.length_c   1.000
_cell.angle_alpha   90.00
_cell.angle_beta   90.00
_cell.angle_gamma   90.00
#
_symmetry.space_group_name_H-M   'P 1'
#
loop_
_entity.id
_entity.type
_entity.pdbx_description
1 polymer ?
#
loop_
_entity_poly.entity_id
_entity_poly.type
_entity_poly.pdbx_seq_one_letter_code
_entity_poly.pdbx_strand_id
1 'polypeptide(L)'
;EFDPMQDKHLAEFVVSSHIKHHPSKEAEEPDTQPEDTMQIPQDLLKKYIVYAKENVHPKLSNMDQDKIANMYSQLRQESLSTGSLPITVRHIESVIRMSEAHARMHLRDTVQDVDVNMAIRMMLESFIEAQKFSVMKKMRATFQKYLSFQRDHSELLFFILRQLTLDQLAYQRCKEAGRRGKQAEGDRPRTTVVEVMERDLSERAKA
;
A
#
# COMPACT_ATOMS: atom_id res chain seq x y z
N GLU A 1 8.75 -11.91 -1.77
CA GLU A 1 10.05 -11.61 -2.42
C GLU A 1 10.92 -10.91 -1.39
N PHE A 2 12.22 -11.17 -1.37
CA PHE A 2 13.13 -10.66 -0.34
C PHE A 2 13.61 -9.24 -0.73
N ASP A 3 13.32 -8.24 0.10
CA ASP A 3 13.80 -6.86 -0.10
C ASP A 3 14.82 -6.48 0.99
N PRO A 4 16.11 -6.36 0.64
CA PRO A 4 17.16 -6.10 1.62
C PRO A 4 17.04 -4.73 2.31
N MET A 5 16.38 -3.74 1.68
CA MET A 5 16.20 -2.41 2.27
C MET A 5 15.10 -2.42 3.33
N GLN A 6 13.97 -3.06 3.03
CA GLN A 6 12.86 -3.19 3.98
C GLN A 6 13.28 -4.00 5.21
N ASP A 7 14.04 -5.08 5.01
CA ASP A 7 14.56 -5.90 6.11
C ASP A 7 15.51 -5.11 7.02
N LYS A 8 16.37 -4.27 6.43
CA LYS A 8 17.27 -3.39 7.19
C LYS A 8 16.48 -2.37 8.02
N HIS A 9 15.52 -1.67 7.42
CA HIS A 9 14.70 -0.69 8.14
C HIS A 9 13.91 -1.35 9.27
N LEU A 10 13.34 -2.53 9.02
CA LEU A 10 12.63 -3.30 10.05
C LEU A 10 13.58 -3.70 11.18
N ALA A 11 14.78 -4.18 10.86
CA ALA A 11 15.78 -4.55 11.86
C ALA A 11 16.20 -3.35 12.72
N GLU A 12 16.49 -2.20 12.10
CA GLU A 12 16.84 -0.96 12.80
C GLU A 12 15.69 -0.50 13.72
N PHE A 13 14.44 -0.56 13.25
CA PHE A 13 13.26 -0.24 14.05
C PHE A 13 13.10 -1.16 15.26
N VAL A 14 13.26 -2.48 15.08
CA VAL A 14 13.13 -3.45 16.18
C VAL A 14 14.24 -3.28 17.21
N VAL A 15 15.49 -3.13 16.77
CA VAL A 15 16.64 -2.95 17.66
C VAL A 15 16.52 -1.64 18.45
N SER A 16 16.17 -0.53 17.78
CA SER A 16 15.97 0.76 18.46
C SER A 16 14.83 0.70 19.48
N SER A 17 13.72 0.02 19.17
CA SER A 17 12.61 -0.18 20.10
C SER A 17 13.03 -0.98 21.34
N HIS A 18 13.79 -2.07 21.17
CA HIS A 18 14.28 -2.87 22.31
C HIS A 18 15.25 -2.08 23.21
N ILE A 19 16.12 -1.26 22.61
CA ILE A 19 17.04 -0.40 23.37
C ILE A 19 16.26 0.68 24.15
N LYS A 20 15.20 1.24 23.57
CA LYS A 20 14.37 2.29 24.19
C LYS A 20 13.57 1.79 25.39
N HIS A 21 13.05 0.56 25.34
CA HIS A 21 12.18 0.01 26.38
C HIS A 21 12.90 -0.93 27.38
N HIS A 22 14.23 -0.90 27.43
CA HIS A 22 14.99 -1.73 28.35
C HIS A 22 14.81 -1.24 29.80
N PRO A 23 14.48 -2.11 30.78
CA PRO A 23 14.11 -1.71 32.14
C PRO A 23 15.24 -1.04 32.93
N SER A 24 16.50 -1.27 32.55
CA SER A 24 17.67 -0.67 33.19
C SER A 24 18.05 0.71 32.63
N LYS A 25 17.37 1.18 31.57
CA LYS A 25 17.64 2.50 31.01
C LYS A 25 16.84 3.51 31.82
N GLU A 26 17.55 4.42 32.51
CA GLU A 26 16.91 5.54 33.18
C GLU A 26 16.17 6.37 32.12
N ALA A 27 15.00 6.91 32.48
CA ALA A 27 14.17 7.71 31.60
C ALA A 27 14.84 9.06 31.31
N GLU A 28 15.93 9.04 30.55
CA GLU A 28 16.54 10.24 30.01
C GLU A 28 15.62 10.84 28.94
N GLU A 29 15.45 12.16 29.07
CA GLU A 29 14.90 13.19 28.19
C GLU A 29 13.94 12.77 27.06
N PRO A 30 12.80 13.47 26.86
CA PRO A 30 11.96 13.27 25.70
C PRO A 30 12.80 13.43 24.44
N ASP A 31 13.05 12.30 23.79
CA ASP A 31 13.79 12.19 22.54
C ASP A 31 13.23 13.24 21.59
N THR A 32 14.06 14.23 21.25
CA THR A 32 13.76 15.24 20.24
C THR A 32 13.87 14.54 18.88
N GLN A 33 13.04 13.51 18.68
CA GLN A 33 12.78 13.01 17.35
C GLN A 33 12.30 14.22 16.57
N PRO A 34 12.77 14.45 15.34
CA PRO A 34 12.16 15.45 14.49
C PRO A 34 10.67 15.13 14.53
N GLU A 35 9.88 16.03 15.09
CA GLU A 35 8.43 15.92 15.22
C GLU A 35 7.94 15.48 13.84
N ASP A 36 7.69 14.18 13.69
CA ASP A 36 7.11 13.65 12.47
C ASP A 36 5.76 14.33 12.46
N THR A 37 5.60 15.34 11.60
CA THR A 37 4.49 16.29 11.59
C THR A 37 3.12 15.62 11.36
N MET A 38 3.12 14.29 11.27
CA MET A 38 1.98 13.40 11.09
C MET A 38 1.62 12.55 12.32
N GLN A 39 2.35 12.59 13.44
CA GLN A 39 2.02 11.78 14.62
C GLN A 39 0.85 12.39 15.40
N ILE A 40 -0.32 11.73 15.32
CA ILE A 40 -1.51 12.13 16.10
C ILE A 40 -1.36 11.60 17.54
N PRO A 41 -1.44 12.47 18.57
CA PRO A 41 -1.41 12.02 19.97
C PRO A 41 -2.53 11.03 20.28
N GLN A 42 -2.20 9.96 21.01
CA GLN A 42 -3.14 8.86 21.27
C GLN A 42 -4.42 9.32 21.99
N ASP A 43 -4.30 10.30 22.90
CA ASP A 43 -5.45 10.83 23.65
C ASP A 43 -6.42 11.62 22.76
N LEU A 44 -5.89 12.36 21.78
CA LEU A 44 -6.70 13.07 20.80
C LEU A 44 -7.44 12.06 19.90
N LEU A 45 -6.74 11.05 19.39
CA LEU A 45 -7.32 10.02 18.52
C LEU A 45 -8.48 9.28 19.21
N LYS A 46 -8.31 8.90 20.49
CA LYS A 46 -9.38 8.25 21.28
C LYS A 46 -10.64 9.12 21.36
N LYS A 47 -10.47 10.40 21.73
CA LYS A 47 -11.59 11.36 21.82
C LYS A 47 -12.25 11.57 20.47
N TYR A 48 -11.47 11.66 19.40
CA TYR A 48 -11.96 11.82 18.03
C TYR A 48 -12.84 10.65 17.59
N ILE A 49 -12.40 9.41 17.82
CA ILE A 49 -13.16 8.21 17.44
C ILE A 49 -14.49 8.14 18.20
N VAL A 50 -14.49 8.43 19.50
CA VAL A 50 -15.72 8.45 20.32
C VAL A 50 -16.68 9.51 19.79
N TYR A 51 -16.21 10.74 19.60
CA TYR A 51 -17.02 11.84 19.08
C TYR A 51 -17.62 11.51 17.71
N ALA A 52 -16.81 11.01 16.77
CA ALA A 52 -17.26 10.67 15.42
C ALA A 52 -18.30 9.54 15.41
N LYS A 53 -18.18 8.57 16.32
CA LYS A 53 -19.12 7.45 16.42
C LYS A 53 -20.47 7.85 17.01
N GLU A 54 -20.49 8.74 17.99
CA GLU A 54 -21.70 9.16 18.70
C GLU A 54 -22.46 10.27 17.97
N ASN A 55 -21.76 11.21 17.32
CA ASN A 55 -22.38 12.43 16.80
C ASN A 55 -22.58 12.43 15.27
N VAL A 56 -21.91 11.56 14.52
CA VAL A 56 -21.92 11.60 13.05
C VAL A 56 -22.54 10.34 12.46
N HIS A 57 -23.66 10.54 11.77
CA HIS A 57 -24.42 9.50 11.08
C HIS A 57 -24.61 9.88 9.60
N PRO A 58 -23.63 9.54 8.74
CA PRO A 58 -23.62 9.95 7.35
C PRO A 58 -24.83 9.42 6.58
N LYS A 59 -25.42 10.26 5.73
CA LYS A 59 -26.54 9.91 4.83
C LYS A 59 -26.03 9.62 3.42
N LEU A 60 -26.69 8.69 2.74
CA LEU A 60 -26.35 8.21 1.39
C LEU A 60 -26.97 9.01 0.24
N SER A 61 -27.48 10.22 0.51
CA SER A 61 -28.36 10.98 -0.40
C SER A 61 -27.74 11.32 -1.76
N ASN A 62 -26.43 11.53 -1.83
CA ASN A 62 -25.73 12.03 -3.02
C ASN A 62 -24.76 11.01 -3.63
N MET A 63 -24.99 9.71 -3.38
CA MET A 63 -24.13 8.65 -3.88
C MET A 63 -24.45 8.28 -5.33
N ASP A 64 -23.42 8.14 -6.16
CA ASP A 64 -23.55 7.61 -7.52
C ASP A 64 -23.81 6.09 -7.47
N GLN A 65 -25.10 5.73 -7.48
CA GLN A 65 -25.55 4.34 -7.43
C GLN A 65 -25.15 3.56 -8.69
N ASP A 66 -25.17 4.23 -9.84
CA ASP A 66 -24.84 3.64 -11.14
C ASP A 66 -23.37 3.19 -11.18
N LYS A 67 -22.49 3.99 -10.59
CA LYS A 67 -21.06 3.65 -10.47
C LYS A 67 -20.82 2.35 -9.70
N ILE A 68 -21.53 2.15 -8.59
CA ILE A 68 -21.42 0.92 -7.78
C ILE A 68 -21.99 -0.28 -8.55
N ALA A 69 -23.13 -0.10 -9.22
CA ALA A 69 -23.76 -1.14 -10.04
C ALA A 69 -22.86 -1.56 -11.21
N ASN A 70 -22.24 -0.58 -11.89
CA ASN A 70 -21.31 -0.81 -12.99
C ASN A 70 -20.05 -1.56 -12.52
N MET A 71 -19.46 -1.12 -11.40
CA MET A 71 -18.30 -1.80 -10.79
C MET A 71 -18.63 -3.25 -10.42
N TYR A 72 -19.77 -3.49 -9.76
CA TYR A 72 -20.19 -4.85 -9.38
C TYR A 72 -20.41 -5.74 -10.60
N SER A 73 -21.06 -5.23 -11.64
CA SER A 73 -21.33 -5.98 -12.87
C SER A 73 -20.04 -6.38 -13.57
N GLN A 74 -19.09 -5.44 -13.71
CA GLN A 74 -17.76 -5.71 -14.27
C GLN A 74 -16.99 -6.74 -13.43
N LEU A 75 -16.98 -6.57 -12.10
CA LEU A 75 -16.27 -7.45 -11.18
C LEU A 75 -16.82 -8.87 -11.19
N ARG A 76 -18.15 -9.01 -11.22
CA ARG A 76 -18.82 -10.31 -11.32
C ARG A 76 -18.51 -10.99 -12.65
N GLN A 77 -18.51 -10.25 -13.76
CA GLN A 77 -18.19 -10.79 -15.09
C GLN A 77 -16.74 -11.29 -15.15
N GLU A 78 -15.77 -10.48 -14.71
CA GLU A 78 -14.36 -10.87 -14.69
C GLU A 78 -14.11 -12.06 -13.77
N SER A 79 -14.76 -12.09 -12.60
CA SER A 79 -14.63 -13.18 -11.65
C SER A 79 -15.14 -14.50 -12.21
N LEU A 80 -16.29 -14.48 -12.90
CA LEU A 80 -16.84 -15.67 -13.57
C LEU A 80 -15.94 -16.14 -14.71
N SER A 81 -15.41 -15.20 -15.51
CA SER A 81 -14.54 -15.54 -16.64
C SER A 81 -13.24 -16.22 -16.20
N THR A 82 -12.77 -15.91 -15.00
CA THR A 82 -11.47 -16.35 -14.51
C THR A 82 -11.56 -17.55 -13.57
N GLY A 83 -12.77 -17.99 -13.22
CA GLY A 83 -12.99 -19.05 -12.24
C GLY A 83 -12.51 -18.69 -10.83
N SER A 84 -12.45 -17.40 -10.50
CA SER A 84 -12.18 -16.92 -9.15
C SER A 84 -13.42 -17.04 -8.26
N LEU A 85 -13.23 -16.83 -6.95
CA LEU A 85 -14.33 -16.88 -5.99
C LEU A 85 -15.46 -15.90 -6.37
N PRO A 86 -16.72 -16.35 -6.39
CA PRO A 86 -17.82 -15.53 -6.86
C PRO A 86 -18.07 -14.33 -5.94
N ILE A 87 -18.21 -13.15 -6.54
CA ILE A 87 -18.60 -11.93 -5.86
C ILE A 87 -20.08 -12.02 -5.45
N THR A 88 -20.35 -11.75 -4.18
CA THR A 88 -21.70 -11.68 -3.60
C THR A 88 -22.15 -10.24 -3.35
N VAL A 89 -23.44 -10.06 -3.10
CA VAL A 89 -24.06 -8.76 -2.70
C VAL A 89 -23.43 -8.18 -1.43
N ARG A 90 -22.85 -9.02 -0.56
CA ARG A 90 -22.16 -8.58 0.66
C ARG A 90 -21.01 -7.62 0.35
N HIS A 91 -20.32 -7.79 -0.78
CA HIS A 91 -19.23 -6.89 -1.17
C HIS A 91 -19.74 -5.48 -1.49
N ILE A 92 -20.94 -5.36 -2.07
CA ILE A 92 -21.57 -4.06 -2.32
C ILE A 92 -21.91 -3.39 -0.98
N GLU A 93 -22.53 -4.12 -0.07
CA GLU A 93 -22.83 -3.60 1.27
C GLU A 93 -21.56 -3.17 2.02
N SER A 94 -20.45 -3.92 1.86
CA SER A 94 -19.16 -3.54 2.43
C SER A 94 -18.64 -2.23 1.85
N VAL A 95 -18.78 -2.00 0.54
CA VAL A 95 -18.39 -0.72 -0.09
C VAL A 95 -19.22 0.44 0.48
N ILE A 96 -20.53 0.27 0.66
CA ILE A 96 -21.40 1.28 1.27
C ILE A 96 -20.96 1.58 2.70
N ARG A 97 -20.75 0.55 3.53
CA ARG A 97 -20.29 0.69 4.91
C ARG A 97 -18.92 1.37 5.02
N MET A 98 -17.98 1.05 4.11
CA MET A 98 -16.68 1.71 4.06
C MET A 98 -16.79 3.17 3.64
N SER A 99 -17.70 3.51 2.73
CA SER A 99 -17.95 4.89 2.30
C SER A 99 -18.51 5.73 3.45
N GLU A 100 -19.47 5.19 4.22
CA GLU A 100 -19.98 5.82 5.43
C GLU A 100 -18.90 5.97 6.52
N ALA A 101 -18.07 4.93 6.70
CA ALA A 101 -16.95 5.01 7.64
C ALA A 101 -15.95 6.12 7.23
N HIS A 102 -15.69 6.29 5.93
CA HIS A 102 -14.81 7.33 5.42
C HIS A 102 -15.40 8.73 5.59
N ALA A 103 -16.70 8.92 5.34
CA ALA A 103 -17.39 10.16 5.65
C ALA A 103 -17.36 10.48 7.16
N ARG A 104 -17.58 9.47 8.01
CA ARG A 104 -17.49 9.59 9.48
C ARG A 104 -16.09 9.98 9.96
N MET A 105 -15.05 9.42 9.35
CA MET A 105 -13.65 9.79 9.63
C MET A 105 -13.37 11.27 9.32
N HIS A 106 -14.16 11.90 8.45
CA HIS A 106 -14.08 13.33 8.11
C HIS A 106 -15.14 14.18 8.82
N LEU A 107 -15.90 13.60 9.76
CA LEU A 107 -17.03 14.25 10.43
C LEU A 107 -18.08 14.83 9.45
N ARG A 108 -18.24 14.21 8.27
CA ARG A 108 -19.23 14.62 7.27
C ARG A 108 -20.55 13.89 7.48
N ASP A 109 -21.65 14.64 7.40
CA ASP A 109 -23.02 14.10 7.50
C ASP A 109 -23.55 13.48 6.21
N THR A 110 -22.81 13.61 5.10
CA THR A 110 -23.20 13.09 3.79
C THR A 110 -22.01 12.42 3.11
N VAL A 111 -22.25 11.26 2.50
CA VAL A 111 -21.25 10.55 1.71
C VAL A 111 -21.02 11.28 0.38
N GLN A 112 -19.76 11.49 0.01
CA GLN A 112 -19.34 12.09 -1.26
C GLN A 112 -18.75 11.04 -2.21
N ASP A 113 -18.61 11.36 -3.50
CA ASP A 113 -18.04 10.44 -4.49
C ASP A 113 -16.59 10.02 -4.16
N VAL A 114 -15.81 10.89 -3.51
CA VAL A 114 -14.45 10.57 -3.03
C VAL A 114 -14.45 9.37 -2.08
N ASP A 115 -15.45 9.28 -1.21
CA ASP A 115 -15.57 8.22 -0.20
C ASP A 115 -15.87 6.88 -0.86
N VAL A 116 -16.73 6.91 -1.88
CA VAL A 116 -17.11 5.76 -2.68
C VAL A 116 -15.92 5.27 -3.50
N ASN A 117 -15.18 6.19 -4.14
CA ASN A 117 -13.97 5.85 -4.88
C ASN A 117 -12.92 5.18 -3.98
N MET A 118 -12.71 5.71 -2.78
CA MET A 118 -11.78 5.13 -1.80
C MET A 118 -12.24 3.75 -1.35
N ALA A 119 -13.53 3.58 -1.03
CA ALA A 119 -14.09 2.30 -0.63
C ALA A 119 -14.00 1.23 -1.74
N ILE A 120 -14.28 1.62 -3.00
CA ILE A 120 -14.13 0.74 -4.17
C ILE A 120 -12.68 0.33 -4.33
N ARG A 121 -11.74 1.28 -4.27
CA ARG A 121 -10.30 1.01 -4.39
C ARG A 121 -9.86 -0.01 -3.33
N MET A 122 -10.20 0.22 -2.06
CA MET A 122 -9.80 -0.63 -0.95
C MET A 122 -10.40 -2.05 -1.07
N MET A 123 -11.67 -2.15 -1.49
CA MET A 123 -12.32 -3.45 -1.72
C MET A 123 -11.64 -4.22 -2.85
N LEU A 124 -11.37 -3.55 -3.97
CA LEU A 124 -10.72 -4.16 -5.14
C LEU A 124 -9.29 -4.57 -4.82
N GLU A 125 -8.51 -3.74 -4.12
CA GLU A 125 -7.15 -4.09 -3.71
C GLU A 125 -7.13 -5.38 -2.88
N SER A 126 -7.96 -5.44 -1.83
CA SER A 126 -8.09 -6.63 -0.99
C SER A 126 -8.54 -7.87 -1.77
N PHE A 127 -9.52 -7.71 -2.67
CA PHE A 127 -10.05 -8.83 -3.45
C PHE A 127 -9.03 -9.36 -4.47
N ILE A 128 -8.34 -8.46 -5.17
CA ILE A 128 -7.34 -8.77 -6.20
C ILE A 128 -6.12 -9.44 -5.58
N GLU A 129 -5.67 -8.99 -4.41
CA GLU A 129 -4.54 -9.57 -3.69
C GLU A 129 -4.77 -11.03 -3.30
N ALA A 130 -6.02 -11.40 -2.98
CA ALA A 130 -6.40 -12.77 -2.66
C ALA A 130 -6.47 -13.71 -3.89
N GLN A 131 -6.34 -13.20 -5.12
CA GLN A 131 -6.43 -14.02 -6.34
C GLN A 131 -5.08 -14.61 -6.76
N LYS A 132 -5.16 -15.68 -7.58
CA LYS A 132 -3.99 -16.27 -8.24
C LYS A 132 -3.25 -15.22 -9.07
N PHE A 133 -1.92 -15.31 -9.13
CA PHE A 133 -1.06 -14.31 -9.78
C PHE A 133 -1.45 -13.94 -11.23
N SER A 134 -1.80 -14.92 -12.07
CA SER A 134 -2.22 -14.67 -13.45
C SER A 134 -3.52 -13.87 -13.52
N VAL A 135 -4.46 -14.19 -12.64
CA VAL A 135 -5.76 -13.51 -12.48
C VAL A 135 -5.57 -12.11 -11.94
N MET A 136 -4.74 -11.97 -10.91
CA MET A 136 -4.39 -10.70 -10.30
C MET A 136 -3.89 -9.70 -11.35
N LYS A 137 -2.98 -10.11 -12.24
CA LYS A 137 -2.49 -9.24 -13.32
C LYS A 137 -3.59 -8.78 -14.26
N LYS A 138 -4.44 -9.70 -14.72
CA LYS A 138 -5.59 -9.38 -15.60
C LYS A 138 -6.56 -8.43 -14.91
N MET A 139 -6.92 -8.71 -13.66
CA MET A 139 -7.84 -7.87 -12.88
C MET A 139 -7.26 -6.48 -12.60
N ARG A 140 -5.96 -6.37 -12.29
CA ARG A 140 -5.31 -5.05 -12.12
C ARG A 140 -5.37 -4.20 -13.39
N ALA A 141 -5.23 -4.83 -14.56
CA ALA A 141 -5.37 -4.14 -15.84
C ALA A 141 -6.82 -3.68 -16.09
N THR A 142 -7.81 -4.56 -15.90
CA THR A 142 -9.22 -4.22 -16.10
C THR A 142 -9.71 -3.12 -15.15
N PHE A 143 -9.30 -3.17 -13.88
CA PHE A 143 -9.75 -2.24 -12.84
C PHE A 143 -8.78 -1.07 -12.59
N GLN A 144 -7.83 -0.83 -13.49
CA GLN A 144 -6.80 0.20 -13.32
C GLN A 144 -7.38 1.59 -13.02
N LYS A 145 -8.51 1.96 -13.67
CA LYS A 145 -9.21 3.23 -13.46
C LYS A 145 -9.63 3.45 -12.00
N TYR A 146 -10.06 2.41 -11.30
CA TYR A 146 -10.48 2.50 -9.90
C TYR A 146 -9.29 2.43 -8.94
N LEU A 147 -8.26 1.64 -9.30
CA LEU A 147 -7.06 1.47 -8.49
C LEU A 147 -6.11 2.67 -8.52
N SER A 148 -6.14 3.50 -9.57
CA SER A 148 -5.30 4.69 -9.68
C SER A 148 -5.82 5.90 -8.87
N PHE A 149 -7.01 5.80 -8.28
CA PHE A 149 -7.62 6.89 -7.52
C PHE A 149 -6.77 7.30 -6.31
N GLN A 150 -6.42 8.59 -6.23
CA GLN A 150 -5.57 9.17 -5.17
C GLN A 150 -4.28 8.40 -4.91
N ARG A 151 -3.66 7.79 -5.94
CA ARG A 151 -2.30 7.29 -5.81
C ARG A 151 -1.33 8.48 -5.88
N ASP A 152 -0.45 8.58 -4.89
CA ASP A 152 0.59 9.59 -4.91
C ASP A 152 1.53 9.34 -6.09
N HIS A 153 1.71 10.35 -6.94
CA HIS A 153 2.62 10.26 -8.08
C HIS A 153 4.06 9.99 -7.63
N SER A 154 4.43 10.51 -6.45
CA SER A 154 5.68 10.23 -5.78
C SER A 154 5.83 8.74 -5.44
N GLU A 155 4.76 8.12 -4.92
CA GLU A 155 4.75 6.68 -4.60
C GLU A 155 4.89 5.82 -5.86
N LEU A 156 4.24 6.23 -6.97
CA LEU A 156 4.39 5.57 -8.25
C LEU A 156 5.84 5.68 -8.78
N LEU A 157 6.45 6.85 -8.66
CA LEU A 157 7.84 7.06 -9.04
C LEU A 157 8.79 6.21 -8.19
N PHE A 158 8.58 6.17 -6.87
CA PHE A 158 9.33 5.30 -5.96
C PHE A 158 9.12 3.82 -6.28
N PHE A 159 7.91 3.40 -6.67
CA PHE A 159 7.65 2.03 -7.09
C PHE A 159 8.45 1.65 -8.34
N ILE A 160 8.46 2.51 -9.36
CA ILE A 160 9.22 2.28 -10.60
C ILE A 160 10.73 2.23 -10.29
N LEU A 161 11.22 3.18 -9.49
CA LEU A 161 12.61 3.23 -9.08
C LEU A 161 13.00 1.97 -8.28
N ARG A 162 12.16 1.55 -7.33
CA ARG A 162 12.36 0.33 -6.55
C ARG A 162 12.44 -0.89 -7.47
N GLN A 163 11.52 -1.04 -8.43
CA GLN A 163 11.57 -2.14 -9.39
C GLN A 163 12.87 -2.14 -10.20
N LEU A 164 13.32 -0.98 -10.70
CA LEU A 164 14.58 -0.84 -11.42
C LEU A 164 15.79 -1.21 -10.55
N THR A 165 15.81 -0.76 -9.30
CA THR A 165 16.91 -1.10 -8.38
C THR A 165 16.95 -2.59 -8.07
N LEU A 166 15.80 -3.25 -7.87
CA LEU A 166 15.71 -4.69 -7.64
C LEU A 166 16.12 -5.50 -8.87
N ASP A 167 15.65 -5.11 -10.06
CA ASP A 167 16.04 -5.72 -11.35
C ASP A 167 17.58 -5.66 -11.53
N GLN A 168 18.18 -4.51 -11.25
CA GLN A 168 19.62 -4.29 -11.36
C GLN A 168 20.42 -5.10 -10.33
N LEU A 169 19.92 -5.18 -9.09
CA LEU A 169 20.53 -5.96 -8.02
C LEU A 169 20.48 -7.47 -8.35
N ALA A 170 19.35 -7.94 -8.91
CA ALA A 170 19.24 -9.31 -9.41
C ALA A 170 20.23 -9.59 -10.55
N TYR A 171 20.39 -8.66 -11.51
CA TYR A 171 21.36 -8.77 -12.60
C TYR A 171 22.80 -8.86 -12.07
N GLN A 172 23.19 -7.99 -11.14
CA GLN A 172 24.53 -8.00 -10.54
C GLN A 172 24.81 -9.32 -9.79
N ARG A 173 23.85 -9.81 -9.00
CA ARG A 173 23.94 -11.11 -8.31
C ARG A 173 24.16 -12.26 -9.30
N CYS A 174 23.40 -12.29 -10.40
CA CYS A 174 23.56 -13.31 -11.45
C CYS A 174 24.92 -13.20 -12.15
N LYS A 175 25.39 -11.98 -12.44
CA LYS A 175 26.71 -11.73 -13.05
C LYS A 175 27.87 -12.17 -12.15
N GLU A 176 27.76 -11.93 -10.85
CA GLU A 176 28.73 -12.39 -9.84
C GLU A 176 28.68 -13.92 -9.67
N ALA A 177 27.48 -14.51 -9.67
CA ALA A 177 27.30 -15.96 -9.65
C ALA A 177 27.85 -16.66 -10.91
N GLY A 178 27.82 -16.03 -12.08
CA GLY A 178 28.49 -16.53 -13.29
C GLY A 178 30.03 -16.44 -13.24
N ARG A 179 30.59 -15.49 -12.50
CA ARG A 179 32.04 -15.35 -12.27
C ARG A 179 32.59 -16.29 -11.19
N ARG A 180 31.72 -16.85 -10.34
CA ARG A 180 32.03 -17.78 -9.23
C ARG A 180 32.65 -19.13 -9.66
N GLY A 181 32.77 -19.41 -10.96
CA GLY A 181 33.43 -20.61 -11.47
C GLY A 181 34.97 -20.63 -11.34
N LYS A 182 35.62 -19.54 -10.91
CA LYS A 182 37.08 -19.50 -10.66
C LYS A 182 37.40 -18.60 -9.46
N GLN A 183 38.03 -19.20 -8.44
CA GLN A 183 38.60 -18.63 -7.21
C GLN A 183 37.67 -18.38 -6.01
N ALA A 184 38.04 -19.06 -4.92
CA ALA A 184 37.43 -19.09 -3.61
C ALA A 184 37.88 -17.93 -2.71
N GLU A 185 37.01 -17.63 -1.74
CA GLU A 185 37.33 -17.29 -0.35
C GLU A 185 38.26 -16.09 -0.11
N GLY A 186 37.65 -14.90 -0.10
CA GLY A 186 38.27 -13.66 0.34
C GLY A 186 37.20 -12.58 0.43
N ASP A 187 36.99 -12.10 1.65
CA ASP A 187 36.11 -11.02 2.10
C ASP A 187 35.93 -9.94 1.02
N ARG A 188 34.71 -9.83 0.48
CA ARG A 188 34.39 -8.81 -0.53
C ARG A 188 33.04 -8.14 -0.22
N PRO A 189 32.97 -6.82 -0.44
CA PRO A 189 31.93 -5.97 0.11
C PRO A 189 30.58 -6.39 -0.44
N ARG A 190 29.58 -6.52 0.45
CA ARG A 190 28.18 -6.51 0.02
C ARG A 190 28.00 -5.34 -0.92
N THR A 191 27.51 -5.55 -2.14
CA THR A 191 27.27 -4.48 -3.10
C THR A 191 26.31 -3.45 -2.48
N THR A 192 26.87 -2.39 -1.89
CA THR A 192 26.11 -1.39 -1.12
C THR A 192 25.55 -0.29 -2.00
N VAL A 193 26.08 -0.15 -3.21
CA VAL A 193 25.73 0.91 -4.16
C VAL A 193 25.26 0.28 -5.47
N VAL A 194 24.02 0.58 -5.84
CA VAL A 194 23.41 0.14 -7.11
C VAL A 194 23.31 1.37 -8.01
N GLU A 195 24.02 1.34 -9.14
CA GLU A 195 23.94 2.39 -10.16
C GLU A 195 22.78 2.09 -11.12
N VAL A 196 21.85 3.04 -11.23
CA VAL A 196 20.70 3.01 -12.14
C VAL A 196 20.81 4.21 -13.10
N MET A 197 20.64 3.97 -14.40
CA MET A 197 20.71 5.03 -15.40
C MET A 197 19.44 5.88 -15.37
N GLU A 198 19.59 7.21 -15.41
CA GLU A 198 18.45 8.15 -15.42
C GLU A 198 17.51 7.91 -16.61
N ARG A 199 18.07 7.54 -17.76
CA ARG A 199 17.31 7.23 -18.98
C ARG A 199 16.29 6.12 -18.75
N ASP A 200 16.67 5.04 -18.08
CA ASP A 200 15.80 3.88 -17.85
C ASP A 200 14.61 4.24 -16.95
N LEU A 201 14.84 5.09 -15.95
CA LEU A 201 13.77 5.64 -15.10
C LEU A 201 12.82 6.51 -15.93
N SER A 202 13.36 7.40 -16.76
CA SER A 202 12.58 8.32 -17.58
C SER A 202 11.72 7.61 -18.64
N GLU A 203 12.19 6.50 -19.19
CA GLU A 203 11.45 5.70 -20.17
C GLU A 203 10.33 4.91 -19.50
N ARG A 204 10.60 4.25 -18.36
CA ARG A 204 9.57 3.50 -17.62
C ARG A 204 8.52 4.41 -16.98
N ALA A 205 8.87 5.65 -16.62
CA ALA A 205 7.91 6.60 -16.04
C ALA A 205 6.97 7.26 -17.09
N LYS A 206 7.31 7.19 -18.39
CA LYS A 206 6.46 7.70 -19.47
C LYS A 206 5.42 6.69 -19.97
N ALA A 207 5.58 5.42 -19.60
CA ALA A 207 4.70 4.31 -19.98
C ALA A 207 3.53 4.15 -18.99
#